data_AF-A0A3D5DCA1-F1
#
_entry.id   AF-A0A3D5DCA1-F1
#
_cell.length_a   1.000
_cell.length_b   1.000
_cell.length_c   1.000
_cell.angle_alpha   90.00
_cell.angle_beta   90.00
_cell.angle_gamma   90.00
#
_symmetry.space_group_name_H-M   'P 1'
#
loop_
_entity.id
_entity.type
_entity.pdbx_description
1 polymer ?
#
loop_
_entity_poly.entity_id
_entity_poly.type
_entity_poly.pdbx_seq_one_letter_code
_entity_poly.pdbx_strand_id
1 'polypeptide(L)'
;MYIIGAGFSGLYTLHRLRNKLGLKVRGFDPADGVGGTWYWNRYPGARCDIESYWYSYSFDEELQQEWTWSEHFASQPEILRYLNHVADRFDLRRDIQFGTRVNSAFFKEDAGRWIVETSDGRSAEVPRHLR
;
A
#
# COMPACT_ATOMS: atom_id res chain seq x y z
N MET A 1 -3.31 -5.62 12.83
CA MET A 1 -4.30 -5.31 11.77
C MET A 1 -3.80 -5.83 10.42
N TYR A 2 -4.70 -6.10 9.49
CA TYR A 2 -4.36 -6.50 8.12
C TYR A 2 -4.81 -5.43 7.12
N ILE A 3 -3.99 -5.23 6.09
CA ILE A 3 -4.29 -4.38 4.93
C ILE A 3 -4.20 -5.25 3.69
N ILE A 4 -5.17 -5.12 2.78
CA ILE A 4 -5.19 -5.83 1.50
C ILE A 4 -5.00 -4.79 0.39
N GLY A 5 -3.92 -4.93 -0.38
CA GLY A 5 -3.48 -4.00 -1.40
C GLY A 5 -2.36 -3.06 -0.94
N ALA A 6 -1.42 -2.80 -1.85
CA ALA A 6 -0.23 -1.95 -1.72
C ALA A 6 -0.22 -0.84 -2.78
N GLY A 7 -1.41 -0.37 -3.18
CA GLY A 7 -1.59 0.88 -3.91
C GLY A 7 -1.59 2.12 -3.00
N PHE A 8 -2.05 3.25 -3.53
CA PHE A 8 -2.11 4.51 -2.77
C PHE A 8 -2.80 4.39 -1.40
N SER A 9 -3.96 3.75 -1.34
CA SER A 9 -4.69 3.57 -0.07
C SER A 9 -3.94 2.68 0.91
N GLY A 10 -3.37 1.58 0.42
CA GLY A 10 -2.64 0.59 1.23
C GLY A 10 -1.39 1.15 1.87
N LEU A 11 -0.54 1.84 1.09
CA LEU A 11 0.68 2.46 1.59
C LEU A 11 0.39 3.54 2.63
N TYR A 12 -0.59 4.40 2.37
CA TYR A 12 -0.96 5.45 3.31
C TYR A 12 -1.54 4.88 4.61
N THR A 13 -2.42 3.87 4.50
CA THR A 13 -3.00 3.21 5.67
C THR A 13 -1.91 2.54 6.51
N LEU A 14 -0.95 1.86 5.87
CA LEU A 14 0.18 1.25 6.56
C LEU A 14 1.02 2.31 7.28
N HIS A 15 1.37 3.39 6.59
CA HIS A 15 2.12 4.51 7.18
C HIS A 15 1.39 5.08 8.41
N ARG A 16 0.09 5.35 8.30
CA ARG A 16 -0.70 5.92 9.40
C ARG A 16 -0.80 4.97 10.58
N LEU A 17 -1.16 3.71 10.36
CA LEU A 17 -1.39 2.76 11.44
C LEU A 17 -0.06 2.34 12.11
N ARG A 18 0.99 2.08 11.33
CA ARG A 18 2.26 1.58 11.88
C ARG A 18 3.22 2.70 12.27
N ASN A 19 3.53 3.65 11.38
CA ASN A 19 4.52 4.69 11.70
C ASN A 19 3.94 5.78 12.63
N LYS A 20 2.68 6.17 12.45
CA LYS A 20 2.08 7.27 13.26
C LYS A 20 1.36 6.79 14.52
N LEU A 21 0.75 5.60 14.52
CA LEU A 21 0.03 5.07 15.68
C LEU A 21 0.75 3.91 16.40
N GLY A 22 1.88 3.42 15.88
CA GLY A 22 2.65 2.35 16.52
C GLY A 22 1.97 0.98 16.52
N LEU A 23 0.96 0.76 15.68
CA LEU A 23 0.23 -0.51 15.63
C LEU A 23 1.01 -1.57 14.85
N LYS A 24 0.80 -2.84 15.21
CA LYS A 24 1.29 -3.99 14.43
C LYS A 24 0.38 -4.21 13.23
N VAL A 25 0.92 -4.02 12.04
CA VAL A 25 0.18 -4.11 10.77
C VAL A 25 0.94 -5.02 9.81
N ARG A 26 0.20 -5.84 9.07
CA ARG A 26 0.74 -6.62 7.93
C ARG A 26 -0.11 -6.33 6.69
N GLY A 27 0.55 -5.96 5.60
CA GLY A 27 -0.07 -5.80 4.28
C GLY A 27 0.07 -7.08 3.44
N PHE A 28 -0.86 -7.30 2.52
CA PHE A 28 -0.79 -8.34 1.50
C PHE A 28 -1.11 -7.74 0.14
N ASP A 29 -0.32 -8.06 -0.88
CA ASP A 29 -0.63 -7.72 -2.28
C ASP A 29 -0.22 -8.88 -3.20
N PRO A 30 -1.06 -9.25 -4.19
CA PRO A 30 -0.66 -10.23 -5.19
C PRO A 30 0.46 -9.77 -6.13
N ALA A 31 0.72 -8.46 -6.24
CA ALA A 31 1.85 -7.92 -6.99
C ALA A 31 3.19 -8.22 -6.30
N ASP A 32 4.28 -8.24 -7.05
CA ASP A 32 5.65 -8.37 -6.53
C ASP A 32 6.24 -7.02 -6.04
N GLY A 33 5.44 -5.96 -6.11
CA GLY A 33 5.84 -4.63 -5.69
C GLY A 33 4.65 -3.73 -5.41
N VAL A 34 4.94 -2.52 -4.93
CA VAL A 34 3.93 -1.51 -4.63
C VAL A 34 3.40 -0.87 -5.92
N GLY A 35 2.24 -0.23 -5.84
CA GLY A 35 1.74 0.64 -6.91
C GLY A 35 0.25 0.48 -7.23
N GLY A 36 -0.34 -0.67 -6.90
CA GLY A 36 -1.74 -0.97 -7.23
C GLY A 36 -2.01 -0.81 -8.72
N THR A 37 -2.97 0.04 -9.10
CA THR A 37 -3.26 0.39 -10.50
C THR A 37 -1.98 0.71 -11.30
N TRP A 38 -1.05 1.44 -10.70
CA TRP A 38 0.19 1.87 -11.32
C TRP A 38 1.27 0.79 -11.37
N TYR A 39 1.11 -0.32 -10.64
CA TYR A 39 1.95 -1.50 -10.84
C TYR A 39 1.48 -2.30 -12.08
N TRP A 40 0.16 -2.50 -12.20
CA TRP A 40 -0.45 -3.39 -13.19
C TRP A 40 -0.61 -2.78 -14.59
N ASN A 41 -0.98 -1.50 -14.69
CA ASN A 41 -1.33 -0.87 -15.98
C ASN A 41 -0.10 -0.39 -16.75
N ARG A 42 0.64 -1.31 -17.37
CA ARG A 42 1.86 -1.00 -18.15
C ARG A 42 1.63 -0.88 -19.66
N TYR A 43 0.39 -0.62 -20.07
CA TYR A 43 0.08 -0.43 -21.49
C TYR A 43 0.67 0.91 -21.99
N PRO A 44 1.05 1.02 -23.27
CA PRO A 44 1.61 2.25 -23.82
C PRO A 44 0.64 3.44 -23.67
N GLY A 45 1.13 4.55 -23.12
CA GLY A 45 0.33 5.76 -22.93
C GLY A 45 -0.54 5.79 -21.66
N ALA A 46 -0.41 4.84 -20.74
CA ALA A 46 -1.06 4.92 -19.43
C ALA A 46 -0.58 6.14 -18.64
N ARG A 47 -1.50 7.04 -18.25
CA ARG A 47 -1.23 8.30 -17.54
C ARG A 47 -2.40 8.67 -16.63
N CYS A 48 -2.16 9.57 -15.68
CA CYS A 48 -3.23 10.18 -14.90
C CYS A 48 -3.80 11.40 -15.64
N ASP A 49 -5.11 11.62 -15.50
CA ASP A 49 -5.85 12.78 -16.00
C ASP A 49 -5.92 13.93 -14.97
N ILE A 50 -5.42 13.71 -13.76
CA ILE A 50 -5.22 14.72 -12.72
C ILE A 50 -3.78 15.23 -12.81
N GLU A 51 -3.61 16.53 -12.61
CA GLU A 51 -2.29 17.16 -12.64
C GLU A 51 -1.38 16.55 -11.57
N SER A 52 -0.12 16.30 -11.91
CA SER A 52 0.79 15.46 -11.13
C SER A 52 0.94 15.90 -9.68
N TYR A 53 0.94 17.21 -9.43
CA TYR A 53 1.05 17.78 -8.09
C TYR A 53 -0.20 17.50 -7.24
N TRP A 54 -1.39 17.47 -7.84
CA TRP A 54 -2.63 17.07 -7.17
C TRP A 54 -2.75 15.56 -7.00
N TYR A 55 -2.21 14.78 -7.93
CA TYR A 55 -2.21 13.32 -7.86
C TYR A 55 -1.02 12.75 -7.05
N SER A 56 -0.79 13.35 -5.89
CA SER A 56 0.29 12.99 -4.96
C SER A 56 -0.23 12.99 -3.51
N TYR A 57 0.61 12.61 -2.55
CA TYR A 57 0.23 12.65 -1.14
C TYR A 57 0.44 14.06 -0.57
N SER A 58 -0.42 14.44 0.36
CA SER A 58 -0.36 15.74 1.05
C SER A 58 -0.20 15.66 2.56
N PHE A 59 0.11 14.47 3.09
CA PHE A 59 0.24 14.26 4.53
C PHE A 59 1.62 14.63 5.09
N ASP A 60 2.61 14.89 4.23
CA ASP A 60 4.01 15.10 4.58
C ASP A 60 4.60 16.16 3.64
N GLU A 61 4.98 17.32 4.19
CA GLU A 61 5.49 18.45 3.42
C GLU A 61 6.87 18.18 2.83
N GLU A 62 7.74 17.48 3.56
CA GLU A 62 9.08 17.12 3.06
C GLU A 62 9.00 16.18 1.87
N LEU A 63 8.11 15.17 1.90
CA LEU A 63 7.83 14.31 0.76
C LEU A 63 7.41 15.12 -0.48
N GLN A 64 6.58 16.15 -0.30
CA GLN A 64 6.15 17.00 -1.40
C GLN A 64 7.29 17.83 -1.99
N GLN A 65 8.19 18.35 -1.14
CA GLN A 65 9.32 19.18 -1.58
C GLN A 65 10.44 18.35 -2.21
N GLU A 66 10.66 17.11 -1.75
CA GLU A 66 11.70 16.22 -2.28
C GLU A 66 11.37 15.67 -3.67
N TRP A 67 10.09 15.48 -3.99
CA TRP A 67 9.68 14.89 -5.25
C TRP A 67 9.45 15.95 -6.34
N THR A 68 10.17 15.85 -7.44
CA THR A 68 9.96 16.71 -8.63
C THR A 68 9.30 15.92 -9.75
N TRP A 69 8.09 16.34 -10.14
CA TRP A 69 7.40 15.79 -11.31
C TRP A 69 8.00 16.33 -12.61
N SER A 70 8.22 15.44 -13.58
CA SER A 70 8.77 15.77 -14.90
C SER A 70 7.70 16.14 -15.92
N GLU A 71 6.44 15.75 -15.69
CA GLU A 71 5.31 16.02 -16.57
C GLU A 71 4.16 16.71 -15.83
N HIS A 72 3.36 17.51 -16.56
CA HIS A 72 2.11 18.12 -16.03
C HIS A 72 1.08 17.06 -15.60
N PHE A 73 1.05 15.94 -16.32
CA PHE A 73 0.18 14.79 -16.08
C PHE A 73 1.05 13.54 -16.05
N ALA A 74 1.42 13.06 -14.86
CA ALA A 74 2.43 12.02 -14.75
C ALA A 74 2.03 10.73 -15.47
N SER A 75 3.00 10.14 -16.19
CA SER A 75 2.84 8.82 -16.79
C SER A 75 2.88 7.71 -15.76
N GLN A 76 2.34 6.54 -16.11
CA GLN A 76 2.35 5.38 -15.21
C GLN A 76 3.75 5.05 -14.67
N PRO A 77 4.84 5.06 -15.47
CA PRO A 77 6.17 4.79 -14.94
C PRO A 77 6.60 5.81 -13.89
N GLU A 78 6.24 7.08 -14.04
CA GLU A 78 6.57 8.13 -13.08
C GLU A 78 5.78 8.00 -11.77
N ILE A 79 4.48 7.75 -11.85
CA ILE A 79 3.64 7.53 -10.67
C ILE A 79 4.08 6.27 -9.92
N LEU A 80 4.48 5.22 -10.64
CA LEU A 80 5.04 4.02 -10.02
C LEU A 80 6.37 4.34 -9.30
N ARG A 81 7.27 5.14 -9.89
CA ARG A 81 8.50 5.57 -9.20
C ARG A 81 8.18 6.38 -7.94
N TYR A 82 7.20 7.28 -8.01
CA TYR A 82 6.74 8.06 -6.85
C TYR A 82 6.28 7.14 -5.71
N LEU A 83 5.41 6.16 -5.99
CA LEU A 83 4.93 5.22 -4.98
C LEU A 83 6.04 4.33 -4.41
N ASN A 84 7.03 3.97 -5.22
CA ASN A 84 8.22 3.27 -4.74
C ASN A 84 9.04 4.16 -3.79
N HIS A 85 9.28 5.42 -4.16
CA HIS A 85 9.95 6.40 -3.31
C HIS A 85 9.24 6.57 -1.96
N VAL A 86 7.91 6.72 -1.97
CA VAL A 86 7.10 6.78 -0.72
C VAL A 86 7.31 5.51 0.12
N ALA A 87 7.23 4.34 -0.51
CA ALA A 87 7.39 3.08 0.22
C ALA A 87 8.80 2.90 0.80
N ASP A 88 9.84 3.45 0.16
CA ASP A 88 11.21 3.41 0.68
C ASP A 88 11.40 4.43 1.81
N ARG A 89 10.98 5.68 1.59
CA ARG A 89 11.07 6.79 2.55
C ARG A 89 10.48 6.44 3.92
N PHE A 90 9.34 5.74 3.94
CA PHE A 90 8.66 5.37 5.19
C PHE A 90 8.89 3.92 5.62
N ASP A 91 9.82 3.21 4.96
CA ASP A 91 10.16 1.81 5.22
C ASP A 91 8.92 0.90 5.23
N LEU A 92 8.08 1.02 4.20
CA LEU A 92 6.77 0.35 4.12
C LEU A 92 6.87 -1.13 3.72
N ARG A 93 7.83 -1.46 2.85
CA ARG A 93 7.93 -2.79 2.23
C ARG A 93 8.11 -3.92 3.23
N ARG A 94 8.83 -3.72 4.34
CA ARG A 94 9.09 -4.77 5.34
C ARG A 94 7.83 -5.37 5.96
N ASP A 95 6.74 -4.63 5.96
CA ASP A 95 5.46 -5.05 6.55
C ASP A 95 4.47 -5.52 5.48
N ILE A 96 4.85 -5.56 4.21
CA ILE A 96 4.00 -6.02 3.10
C ILE A 96 4.50 -7.38 2.63
N GLN A 97 3.60 -8.35 2.58
CA GLN A 97 3.85 -9.63 1.94
C GLN A 97 3.39 -9.55 0.47
N PHE A 98 4.36 -9.44 -0.43
CA PHE A 98 4.14 -9.43 -1.88
C PHE A 98 3.93 -10.84 -2.43
N GLY A 99 3.50 -10.93 -3.70
CA GLY A 99 3.21 -12.21 -4.36
C GLY A 99 2.13 -13.04 -3.65
N THR A 100 1.30 -12.39 -2.82
CA THR A 100 0.36 -13.06 -1.90
C THR A 100 -1.03 -12.50 -2.10
N ARG A 101 -1.89 -13.30 -2.73
CA ARG A 101 -3.31 -12.97 -2.87
C ARG A 101 -4.04 -13.39 -1.59
N VAL A 102 -4.90 -12.51 -1.07
CA VAL A 102 -5.90 -12.89 -0.09
C VAL A 102 -7.08 -13.50 -0.83
N ASN A 103 -7.43 -14.75 -0.49
CA ASN A 103 -8.53 -15.49 -1.11
C ASN A 103 -9.84 -15.30 -0.34
N SER A 104 -9.77 -15.25 0.99
CA SER A 104 -10.93 -15.09 1.85
C SER A 104 -10.56 -14.30 3.10
N ALA A 105 -11.55 -13.62 3.67
CA ALA A 105 -11.47 -13.04 5.00
C ALA A 105 -12.81 -13.24 5.70
N PHE A 106 -12.79 -13.81 6.90
CA PHE A 106 -14.00 -14.04 7.69
C PHE A 106 -13.78 -13.62 9.14
N PHE A 107 -14.85 -13.13 9.75
CA PHE A 107 -14.84 -12.71 11.13
C PHE A 107 -15.19 -13.90 12.02
N LYS A 108 -14.29 -14.22 12.95
CA LYS A 108 -14.47 -15.26 13.96
C LYS A 108 -15.05 -14.60 15.21
N GLU A 109 -16.38 -14.73 15.40
CA GLU A 109 -17.13 -14.01 16.43
C GLU A 109 -16.67 -14.34 17.85
N ASP A 110 -16.44 -15.61 18.15
CA ASP A 110 -15.97 -16.13 19.44
C ASP A 110 -14.62 -15.51 19.86
N ALA A 111 -13.72 -15.28 18.90
CA ALA A 111 -12.42 -14.67 19.13
C ALA A 111 -12.42 -13.15 18.96
N GLY A 112 -13.48 -12.57 18.38
CA GLY A 112 -13.57 -11.17 18.02
C GLY A 112 -12.49 -10.72 17.03
N ARG A 113 -12.14 -11.56 16.05
CA ARG A 113 -10.99 -11.35 15.16
C ARG A 113 -11.29 -11.71 13.70
N TRP A 114 -10.63 -11.01 12.79
CA TRP A 114 -10.57 -11.40 11.39
C TRP A 114 -9.52 -12.47 11.16
N ILE A 115 -9.91 -13.51 10.42
CA ILE A 115 -9.03 -14.52 9.85
C ILE A 115 -8.91 -14.24 8.35
N VAL A 116 -7.67 -14.22 7.86
CA VAL A 116 -7.34 -14.00 6.45
C VAL A 116 -6.68 -15.26 5.90
N GLU A 117 -7.22 -15.80 4.81
CA GLU A 117 -6.62 -16.92 4.10
C GLU A 117 -5.96 -16.44 2.81
N THR A 118 -4.74 -16.92 2.59
CA THR A 118 -3.90 -16.48 1.47
C THR A 118 -3.68 -17.58 0.45
N SER A 119 -3.27 -17.20 -0.77
CA SER A 119 -3.06 -18.11 -1.90
C SER A 119 -1.98 -19.16 -1.68
N ASP A 120 -1.10 -18.97 -0.71
CA ASP A 120 -0.06 -19.94 -0.34
C ASP A 120 -0.52 -20.96 0.71
N GLY A 121 -1.81 -20.95 1.06
CA GLY A 121 -2.42 -21.87 2.03
C GLY A 121 -2.22 -21.48 3.49
N ARG A 122 -1.54 -20.36 3.79
CA ARG A 122 -1.41 -19.86 5.16
C ARG A 122 -2.64 -19.05 5.57
N SER A 123 -3.07 -19.26 6.82
CA SER A 123 -4.07 -18.43 7.51
C SER A 123 -3.38 -17.53 8.52
N ALA A 124 -3.74 -16.25 8.52
CA ALA A 124 -3.18 -15.25 9.43
C ALA A 124 -4.29 -14.67 10.33
N GLU A 125 -4.07 -14.67 11.65
CA GLU A 125 -4.99 -14.10 12.64
C GLU A 125 -4.44 -12.80 13.22
N VAL A 126 -5.26 -11.75 13.31
CA VAL A 126 -4.80 -10.50 13.94
C VAL A 126 -4.66 -10.73 15.45
N PRO A 127 -3.49 -10.50 16.08
CA PRO A 127 -3.38 -10.52 17.54
C PRO A 127 -4.27 -9.44 18.16
N ARG A 128 -4.98 -9.75 19.26
CA ARG A 128 -5.76 -8.75 20.00
C ARG A 128 -4.80 -7.68 20.49
N HIS A 129 -5.01 -6.42 20.08
CA HIS A 129 -4.35 -5.29 20.73
C HIS A 129 -4.96 -5.16 22.13
N LEU A 130 -4.27 -5.71 23.13
CA LEU A 130 -4.50 -5.32 24.52
C LEU A 130 -3.99 -3.88 24.64
N ARG A 131 -4.87 -2.97 25.07
CA ARG A 131 -4.47 -1.64 25.52
C ARG A 131 -3.68 -1.75 26.81
#